data_AF-D2HHI4-F1
#
_entry.id   AF-D2HHI4-F1
#
_cell.length_a   1.000
_cell.length_b   1.000
_cell.length_c   1.000
_cell.angle_alpha   90.00
_cell.angle_beta   90.00
_cell.angle_gamma   90.00
#
_symmetry.space_group_name_H-M   'P 1'
#
loop_
_entity.id
_entity.type
_entity.pdbx_description
1 polymer ?
#
loop_
_entity_poly.entity_id
_entity_poly.type
_entity_poly.pdbx_seq_one_letter_code
_entity_poly.pdbx_strand_id
1 'polypeptide(L)' 'ADCKYKFESWGACDGGTGTKARQGTLKKARYNAQCQETIRVTKPCTPKTKAKAKGQ' A
#
# COMPACT_ATOMS: atom_id res chain seq x y z
N ALA A 1 1.87 -3.20 15.44
CA ALA A 1 1.33 -3.92 14.27
C ALA A 1 1.55 -5.40 14.49
N ASP A 2 0.50 -6.07 14.91
CA ASP A 2 0.50 -7.44 15.41
C ASP A 2 0.49 -8.48 14.27
N CYS A 3 0.28 -8.01 13.03
CA CYS A 3 0.30 -8.78 11.81
C CYS A 3 1.56 -8.44 10.98
N LYS A 4 2.36 -9.45 10.66
CA LYS A 4 3.50 -9.34 9.75
C LYS A 4 3.12 -9.90 8.39
N TYR A 5 3.08 -9.03 7.40
CA TYR A 5 2.73 -9.36 6.02
C TYR A 5 3.96 -9.40 5.13
N LYS A 6 4.00 -10.36 4.21
CA LYS A 6 4.93 -10.38 3.08
C LYS A 6 4.19 -9.76 1.89
N PHE A 7 4.63 -8.58 1.51
CA PHE A 7 4.08 -7.92 0.34
C PHE A 7 4.96 -8.13 -0.87
N GLU A 8 4.32 -8.21 -2.01
CA GLU A 8 5.00 -8.26 -3.29
C GLU A 8 5.49 -6.86 -3.71
N SER A 9 6.19 -6.81 -4.85
CA SER A 9 6.58 -5.57 -5.50
C SER A 9 5.35 -4.71 -5.77
N TRP A 10 5.53 -3.39 -5.67
CA TRP A 10 4.48 -2.46 -6.06
C TRP A 10 4.22 -2.59 -7.56
N GLY A 11 2.95 -2.80 -7.93
CA GLY A 11 2.52 -2.77 -9.32
C GLY A 11 2.66 -1.38 -9.94
N ALA A 12 2.29 -1.28 -11.22
CA ALA A 12 2.22 -0.02 -11.94
C ALA A 12 1.28 0.97 -11.21
N CYS A 13 1.57 2.25 -11.39
CA CYS A 13 0.69 3.32 -10.94
C CYS A 13 -0.55 3.33 -11.81
N ASP A 14 -1.73 3.20 -11.20
CA ASP A 14 -2.99 3.40 -11.89
C ASP A 14 -3.14 4.89 -12.22
N GLY A 15 -3.10 5.23 -13.51
CA GLY A 15 -3.16 6.61 -13.97
C GLY A 15 -4.52 7.28 -13.73
N GLY A 16 -5.59 6.51 -13.52
CA GLY A 16 -6.92 7.03 -13.22
C GLY A 16 -7.06 7.53 -11.79
N THR A 17 -6.45 6.83 -10.83
CA THR A 17 -6.53 7.16 -9.39
C THR A 17 -5.25 7.78 -8.83
N GLY A 18 -4.13 7.71 -9.56
CA GLY A 18 -2.82 8.08 -9.02
C GLY A 18 -2.42 7.21 -7.83
N THR A 19 -2.92 5.96 -7.78
CA THR A 19 -2.58 5.00 -6.73
C THR A 19 -1.97 3.73 -7.32
N LYS A 20 -1.07 3.12 -6.57
CA LYS A 20 -0.55 1.80 -6.86
C LYS A 20 -1.09 0.84 -5.82
N ALA A 21 -1.63 -0.28 -6.26
CA ALA A 21 -2.04 -1.35 -5.38
C ALA A 21 -0.92 -2.39 -5.30
N ARG A 22 -0.79 -3.04 -4.14
CA ARG A 22 -0.08 -4.30 -4.03
C ARG A 22 -0.82 -5.24 -3.11
N GLN A 23 -0.60 -6.53 -3.33
CA GLN A 23 -1.12 -7.57 -2.47
C GLN A 23 -0.06 -7.98 -1.45
N GLY A 24 -0.51 -8.26 -0.23
CA GLY A 24 0.32 -8.79 0.83
C GLY A 24 -0.33 -10.02 1.44
N THR A 25 0.47 -11.06 1.60
CA THR A 25 0.05 -12.30 2.27
C THR A 25 0.55 -12.27 3.71
N LEU A 26 -0.30 -12.69 4.65
CA LEU A 26 0.04 -12.79 6.06
C LEU A 26 1.13 -13.84 6.24
N LYS A 27 2.28 -13.42 6.77
CA LYS A 27 3.38 -14.33 7.07
C LYS A 27 3.36 -14.78 8.53
N LYS A 28 2.95 -13.90 9.44
CA LYS A 28 2.85 -14.20 10.87
C LYS A 28 1.84 -13.27 11.53
N ALA A 29 0.80 -13.83 12.13
CA ALA A 29 0.01 -13.13 13.13
C ALA A 29 0.63 -13.40 14.50
N ARG A 30 0.97 -12.35 15.24
CA ARG A 30 1.32 -12.49 16.66
C ARG A 30 0.00 -12.51 17.45
N TYR A 31 -0.12 -13.43 18.40
CA TYR A 31 -1.28 -13.54 19.31
C TYR A 31 -2.65 -13.82 18.66
N ASN A 32 -2.72 -14.45 17.48
CA ASN A 32 -3.99 -14.63 16.74
C ASN A 32 -4.77 -13.31 16.56
N ALA A 33 -4.05 -12.19 16.42
CA ALA A 33 -4.67 -10.94 16.02
C ALA A 33 -5.49 -11.18 14.74
N GLN A 34 -6.65 -10.53 14.64
CA GLN A 34 -7.62 -10.71 13.55
C GLN A 34 -7.06 -10.09 12.25
N CYS A 35 -6.04 -10.75 11.71
CA CYS A 35 -5.31 -10.41 10.51
C CYS A 35 -5.98 -11.11 9.34
N GLN A 36 -6.20 -10.42 8.24
CA GLN A 36 -6.65 -11.09 7.02
C GLN A 36 -5.48 -11.87 6.41
N GLU A 37 -5.73 -13.07 5.90
CA GLU A 37 -4.66 -13.87 5.30
C GLU A 37 -4.06 -13.21 4.05
N THR A 38 -4.89 -12.47 3.32
CA THR A 38 -4.47 -11.65 2.17
C THR A 38 -5.01 -10.24 2.34
N ILE A 39 -4.14 -9.23 2.25
CA ILE A 39 -4.52 -7.82 2.28
C ILE A 39 -4.14 -7.13 0.97
N ARG A 40 -4.98 -6.21 0.53
CA ARG A 40 -4.62 -5.25 -0.53
C ARG A 40 -4.32 -3.91 0.11
N VAL A 41 -3.15 -3.38 -0.22
CA VAL A 41 -2.73 -2.04 0.19
C VAL A 41 -2.57 -1.19 -1.04
N THR A 42 -3.29 -0.07 -1.04
CA THR A 42 -3.14 1.00 -2.02
C THR A 42 -2.24 2.06 -1.41
N LYS A 43 -1.27 2.55 -2.19
CA LYS A 43 -0.47 3.71 -1.82
C LYS A 43 -0.55 4.72 -2.95
N PRO A 44 -0.69 6.02 -2.65
CA PRO A 44 -0.57 7.06 -3.67
C PRO A 44 0.79 6.92 -4.37
N CYS A 45 0.76 6.75 -5.69
CA CYS A 45 1.93 6.96 -6.52
C CYS A 45 1.95 8.44 -6.82
N THR A 46 2.70 9.21 -6.02
CA THR A 46 2.94 10.61 -6.31
C THR A 46 3.44 10.73 -7.74
N PRO A 47 2.70 11.39 -8.65
CA PRO A 47 3.31 11.82 -9.88
C PRO A 47 4.45 12.75 -9.47
N LYS A 48 5.66 12.49 -9.94
CA LYS A 48 6.83 13.34 -9.70
C LYS A 48 6.68 14.76 -10.28
N THR A 49 5.49 15.15 -10.71
CA THR A 49 5.20 16.45 -11.31
C THR A 49 4.48 17.34 -10.31
N LYS A 50 5.35 18.06 -9.57
CA LYS A 50 5.13 19.40 -9.00
C LYS A 50 4.41 19.44 -7.65
N ALA A 51 5.22 19.32 -6.60
CA ALA A 51 5.14 20.25 -5.49
C ALA A 51 5.17 21.70 -6.03
N LYS A 52 4.00 22.23 -6.37
CA LYS A 52 3.70 23.66 -6.36
C LYS A 52 2.49 23.80 -5.45
N ALA A 53 2.67 23.46 -4.17
CA ALA A 53 1.91 24.14 -3.13
C ALA A 53 2.32 25.62 -3.24
N LYS A 54 1.62 26.37 -4.09
CA LYS A 54 1.58 27.82 -3.95
C LYS A 54 0.88 28.05 -2.62
N GLY A 55 1.62 28.62 -1.67
CA GLY A 55 0.99 29.30 -0.56
C GLY A 55 -0.01 30.32 -1.10
N GLN A 56 -1.17 30.34 -0.47
CA GLN A 56 -2.03 31.50 -0.40
C GLN A 56 -2.50 31.61 1.04
#